data_AF-A0A0Q8DLU2-F1
#
_entry.id   AF-A0A0Q8DLU2-F1
#
_cell.length_a   1.000
_cell.length_b   1.000
_cell.length_c   1.000
_cell.angle_alpha   90.00
_cell.angle_beta   90.00
_cell.angle_gamma   90.00
#
_symmetry.space_group_name_H-M   'P 1'
#
loop_
_entity.id
_entity.type
_entity.pdbx_description
1 polymer ?
#
loop_
_entity_poly.entity_id
_entity_poly.type
_entity_poly.pdbx_seq_one_letter_code
_entity_poly.pdbx_strand_id
1 'polypeptide(L)' 'MHRKQLLASEVAVCYYCFAQFPPSTITQWCDGDELGHTAICPHCSVDAVVGFNGPVDVAWVKDAHQKGFG' A
#
# COMPACT_ATOMS: atom_id res chain seq x y z
N MET A 1 8.40 5.00 -2.49
CA MET A 1 7.58 5.25 -3.69
C MET A 1 6.96 6.63 -3.58
N HIS A 2 6.90 7.38 -4.68
CA HIS A 2 6.25 8.70 -4.69
C HIS A 2 4.73 8.50 -4.63
N ARG A 3 4.04 9.13 -3.66
CA ARG A 3 2.57 9.14 -3.51
C ARG A 3 1.79 9.15 -4.84
N LYS A 4 2.25 9.92 -5.82
CA LYS A 4 1.65 9.99 -7.17
C LYS A 4 1.62 8.65 -7.92
N GLN A 5 2.65 7.82 -7.81
CA GLN A 5 2.70 6.50 -8.47
C GLN A 5 1.70 5.52 -7.85
N LEU A 6 1.60 5.53 -6.52
CA LEU A 6 0.60 4.72 -5.82
C LEU A 6 -0.83 5.17 -6.17
N LEU A 7 -1.07 6.48 -6.19
CA LEU A 7 -2.37 7.04 -6.60
C LEU A 7 -2.71 6.83 -8.08
N ALA A 8 -1.70 6.66 -8.94
CA ALA A 8 -1.88 6.33 -10.35
C ALA A 8 -2.05 4.83 -10.60
N SER A 9 -2.00 3.99 -9.55
CA SER A 9 -2.17 2.55 -9.69
C SER A 9 -3.63 2.18 -9.93
N GLU A 10 -3.89 1.02 -10.53
CA GLU A 10 -5.27 0.52 -10.72
C GLU A 10 -5.87 0.02 -9.40
N VAL A 11 -5.06 -0.65 -8.58
CA VAL A 11 -5.46 -1.20 -7.29
C VAL A 11 -4.37 -1.00 -6.26
N ALA A 12 -4.76 -0.60 -5.05
CA ALA A 12 -3.89 -0.59 -3.88
C ALA A 12 -4.18 -1.82 -3.03
N VAL A 13 -3.13 -2.41 -2.47
CA VAL A 13 -3.21 -3.58 -1.62
C VAL A 13 -2.44 -3.33 -0.35
N CYS A 14 -3.05 -3.62 0.79
CA CYS A 14 -2.34 -3.68 2.05
C CYS A 14 -1.71 -5.07 2.22
N TYR A 15 -0.38 -5.15 2.24
CA TYR A 15 0.30 -6.43 2.45
C TYR A 15 0.32 -6.87 3.93
N TYR A 16 -0.27 -6.10 4.84
CA TYR A 16 -0.51 -6.53 6.23
C TYR A 16 -1.84 -7.28 6.38
N CYS A 17 -2.96 -6.64 6.03
CA CYS A 17 -4.30 -7.24 6.17
C CYS A 17 -4.85 -7.87 4.88
N PHE A 18 -4.09 -7.82 3.78
CA PHE A 18 -4.45 -8.34 2.45
C PHE A 18 -5.67 -7.70 1.79
N ALA A 19 -6.16 -6.57 2.33
CA ALA A 19 -7.26 -5.82 1.73
C ALA A 19 -6.82 -5.16 0.41
N GLN A 20 -7.66 -5.29 -0.61
CA GLN A 20 -7.53 -4.60 -1.90
C GLN A 20 -8.56 -3.48 -1.96
N PHE A 21 -8.16 -2.29 -2.40
CA PHE A 21 -9.01 -1.11 -2.47
C PHE A 21 -8.51 -0.14 -3.56
N PRO A 22 -9.38 0.76 -4.07
CA PRO A 22 -8.93 1.81 -4.99
C PRO A 22 -7.89 2.72 -4.31
N PRO A 23 -6.78 3.11 -4.96
CA PRO A 23 -5.81 4.01 -4.33
C PRO A 23 -6.40 5.35 -3.89
N SER A 24 -7.50 5.78 -4.51
CA SER A 24 -8.24 6.99 -4.14
C SER A 24 -8.87 6.94 -2.74
N THR A 25 -8.99 5.77 -2.10
CA THR A 25 -9.48 5.65 -0.72
C THR A 25 -8.42 5.98 0.33
N ILE A 26 -7.15 6.17 -0.07
CA ILE A 26 -6.05 6.49 0.84
C ILE A 26 -6.12 7.97 1.21
N THR A 27 -6.69 8.25 2.38
CA THR A 27 -6.83 9.60 2.93
C THR A 27 -5.72 9.97 3.91
N GLN A 28 -5.03 8.96 4.46
CA GLN A 28 -4.00 9.12 5.48
C GLN A 28 -2.64 8.65 4.97
N TRP A 29 -1.60 9.40 5.34
CA TRP A 29 -0.22 9.17 4.94
C TRP A 29 0.66 9.45 6.17
N CYS A 30 1.70 8.65 6.37
CA CYS A 30 2.74 8.97 7.35
C CYS A 30 3.63 10.07 6.77
N ASP A 31 3.60 11.24 7.41
CA ASP A 31 4.40 12.40 7.03
C ASP A 31 5.57 12.58 8.00
N GLY A 32 6.78 12.52 7.45
CA GLY A 32 7.96 13.21 7.98
C GLY A 32 8.49 14.07 6.83
N ASP A 33 8.48 15.38 7.03
CA ASP A 33 8.40 16.46 6.03
C ASP A 33 9.13 16.35 4.68
N GLU A 34 10.15 15.51 4.47
CA GLU A 34 10.96 15.60 3.24
C GLU A 34 11.26 14.28 2.50
N LEU A 35 10.96 13.10 3.06
CA LEU A 35 11.50 11.82 2.53
C LEU A 35 10.51 10.64 2.61
N GLY A 36 9.31 10.81 2.07
CA GLY A 36 8.47 9.68 1.64
C GLY A 36 7.14 9.56 2.36
N HIS A 37 6.06 9.80 1.60
CA HIS A 37 4.70 9.57 2.07
C HIS A 37 4.38 8.06 1.96
N THR A 38 4.43 7.34 3.08
CA THR A 38 3.92 5.97 3.14
C THR A 38 2.41 6.02 3.34
N ALA A 39 1.66 5.38 2.45
CA ALA A 39 0.20 5.32 2.55
C ALA A 39 -0.23 4.47 3.74
N ILE A 40 -1.20 4.98 4.50
CA ILE A 40 -1.83 4.25 5.60
C ILE A 40 -3.04 3.50 5.06
N CYS A 41 -3.13 2.21 5.36
CA CYS A 41 -4.27 1.38 4.96
C CYS A 41 -5.55 1.88 5.62
N PRO A 42 -6.62 2.17 4.85
CA PRO A 42 -7.89 2.65 5.41
C PRO A 42 -8.66 1.58 6.20
N HIS A 43 -8.24 0.30 6.13
CA HIS A 43 -8.92 -0.81 6.80
C HIS A 43 -8.28 -1.22 8.12
N CYS A 44 -6.95 -1.11 8.25
CA CYS A 44 -6.22 -1.58 9.43
C CYS A 44 -5.26 -0.54 10.02
N SER A 45 -5.16 0.65 9.41
CA SER A 45 -4.30 1.75 9.86
C SER A 45 -2.79 1.43 9.87
N VAL A 46 -2.36 0.38 9.16
CA VAL A 46 -0.94 0.04 8.97
C VAL A 46 -0.42 0.68 7.69
N ASP A 47 0.82 1.18 7.73
CA ASP A 47 1.56 1.81 6.64
C ASP A 47 2.16 0.79 5.65
N ALA A 48 1.38 -0.24 5.31
CA ALA A 48 1.81 -1.39 4.52
C ALA A 48 1.09 -1.45 3.16
N VAL A 49 1.04 -0.34 2.43
CA VAL A 49 0.26 -0.23 1.18
C VAL A 49 1.16 -0.20 -0.06
N VAL A 50 0.82 -1.00 -1.06
CA VAL A 50 1.48 -1.08 -2.37
C VAL A 50 0.46 -0.92 -3.50
N GLY A 51 0.88 -0.42 -4.66
CA GLY A 51 0.04 -0.27 -5.84
C GLY A 51 0.38 -1.30 -6.92
N PHE A 52 -0.65 -1.77 -7.63
CA PHE A 52 -0.53 -2.66 -8.79
C PHE A 52 -1.22 -2.04 -10.02
N ASN A 53 -0.62 -2.28 -11.18
CA ASN A 53 -1.21 -1.99 -12.49
C ASN A 53 -1.48 -3.34 -13.18
N GLY A 54 -2.75 -3.74 -13.25
CA GLY A 54 -3.17 -5.08 -13.65
C GLY A 54 -3.42 -6.03 -12.47
N PRO A 55 -3.46 -7.36 -12.72
CA PRO A 55 -3.77 -8.36 -11.69
C PRO A 55 -2.81 -8.29 -10.50
N VAL A 56 -3.37 -8.37 -9.29
CA VAL A 56 -2.58 -8.39 -8.05
C VAL A 56 -1.76 -9.66 -7.97
N ASP A 57 -0.45 -9.50 -7.78
CA ASP A 57 0.45 -10.63 -7.49
C ASP A 57 0.30 -11.06 -6.03
N VAL A 58 -0.61 -12.00 -5.78
CA VAL A 58 -0.89 -12.52 -4.43
C VAL A 58 0.31 -13.22 -3.81
N ALA A 59 1.18 -13.84 -4.62
CA ALA A 59 2.38 -14.50 -4.11
C ALA A 59 3.37 -13.46 -3.58
N TRP A 60 3.60 -12.39 -4.35
CA TRP A 60 4.41 -11.26 -3.90
C TRP A 60 3.84 -10.61 -2.64
N VAL A 61 2.53 -10.40 -2.56
CA VAL A 61 1.90 -9.76 -1.39
C VAL A 61 2.14 -10.59 -0.12
N LYS A 62 2.05 -11.92 -0.19
CA LYS A 62 2.32 -12.82 0.94
C LYS A 62 3.81 -12.85 1.32
N ASP A 63 4.70 -12.87 0.33
CA ASP A 63 6.14 -12.81 0.55
C ASP A 63 6.55 -11.47 1.19
N ALA A 64 5.98 -10.35 0.73
CA ALA A 64 6.17 -9.03 1.32
C ALA A 64 5.68 -8.97 2.78
N HIS A 65 4.54 -9.60 3.09
CA HIS A 65 4.07 -9.74 4.48
C HIS A 65 5.09 -10.46 5.35
N GLN A 66 5.56 -11.63 4.91
CA GLN A 66 6.52 -12.42 5.67
C GLN A 66 7.86 -11.69 5.86
N LYS A 67 8.32 -10.93 4.87
CA LYS A 67 9.57 -10.16 4.96
C LYS A 67 9.44 -8.92 5.85
N GLY A 68 8.28 -8.27 5.86
CA GLY A 68 8.06 -7.03 6.60
C GLY A 68 7.57 -7.24 8.04
N PHE A 69 6.88 -8.34 8.31
CA PHE A 69 6.17 -8.59 9.58
C PHE A 69 6.38 -10.00 10.15
N GLY A 70 7.18 -10.85 9.50
CA GLY A 70 7.52 -12.19 9.97
C GLY A 70 8.78 -12.24 10.84
#